data_AF-A0A2A9EM55-F1
#
_entry.id   AF-A0A2A9EM55-F1
#
_cell.length_a   1.000
_cell.length_b   1.000
_cell.length_c   1.000
_cell.angle_alpha   90.00
_cell.angle_beta   90.00
_cell.angle_gamma   90.00
#
_symmetry.space_group_name_H-M   'P 1'
#
loop_
_entity.id
_entity.type
_entity.pdbx_description
1 polymer ?
#
loop_
_entity_poly.entity_id
_entity_poly.type
_entity_poly.pdbx_seq_one_letter_code
_entity_poly.pdbx_strand_id
1 'polypeptide(L)'
;MDTERKAPEDLYTRGRDLVTSYLAGVDVTWPAEDEDLVEILNEAGEHRRIRVSVTDSAGWLVPWAYARRPPTVFPDGWWAFVRFGGDQSKQPQVYLARENQVRELLHTIVTADDFAEDDAERVEGEAVRLFDDDLRPLLRSWGELTQGF
;
A
#
# COMPACT_ATOMS: atom_id res chain seq x y z
N MET A 1 -21.40 -10.55 -10.01
CA MET A 1 -21.94 -9.19 -9.78
C MET A 1 -21.35 -8.72 -8.48
N ASP A 2 -20.46 -7.74 -8.63
CA ASP A 2 -19.75 -6.85 -7.70
C ASP A 2 -19.98 -7.05 -6.20
N THR A 3 -18.95 -7.10 -5.35
CA THR A 3 -17.96 -6.01 -5.24
C THR A 3 -16.69 -6.55 -4.57
N GLU A 4 -15.55 -6.51 -5.27
CA GLU A 4 -14.30 -6.15 -4.58
C GLU A 4 -14.61 -4.85 -3.85
N ARG A 5 -14.69 -4.88 -2.52
CA ARG A 5 -14.78 -3.63 -1.75
C ARG A 5 -13.39 -2.97 -1.79
N LYS A 6 -13.06 -2.42 -2.96
CA LYS A 6 -12.17 -1.27 -3.06
C LYS A 6 -12.76 -0.19 -2.15
N ALA A 7 -11.91 0.60 -1.50
CA ALA A 7 -12.33 1.84 -0.87
C ALA A 7 -13.29 2.60 -1.82
N PRO A 8 -14.32 3.31 -1.32
CA PRO A 8 -15.15 4.16 -2.17
C PRO A 8 -14.26 4.96 -3.12
N GLU A 9 -14.62 5.05 -4.41
CA GLU A 9 -13.76 5.66 -5.45
C GLU A 9 -13.25 7.07 -5.04
N ASP A 10 -14.09 7.83 -4.35
CA ASP A 10 -13.76 9.13 -3.75
C ASP A 10 -12.68 9.03 -2.66
N LEU A 11 -12.76 8.04 -1.76
CA LEU A 11 -11.77 7.81 -0.70
C LEU A 11 -10.42 7.44 -1.29
N TYR A 12 -10.45 6.57 -2.30
CA TYR A 12 -9.28 6.11 -2.99
C TYR A 12 -8.57 7.24 -3.75
N THR A 13 -9.34 8.04 -4.52
CA THR A 13 -8.85 9.24 -5.20
C THR A 13 -8.19 10.22 -4.21
N ARG A 14 -8.83 10.47 -3.05
CA ARG A 14 -8.24 11.31 -2.00
C ARG A 14 -6.93 10.75 -1.46
N GLY A 15 -6.82 9.43 -1.33
CA GLY A 15 -5.58 8.77 -0.89
C GLY A 15 -4.46 8.95 -1.93
N ARG A 16 -4.79 8.82 -3.22
CA ARG A 16 -3.87 9.09 -4.32
C ARG A 16 -3.40 10.54 -4.32
N ASP A 17 -4.31 11.50 -4.23
CA ASP A 17 -3.99 12.93 -4.17
C ASP A 17 -3.08 13.26 -2.99
N LEU A 18 -3.35 12.65 -1.83
CA LEU A 18 -2.50 12.80 -0.65
C LEU A 18 -1.09 12.27 -0.91
N VAL A 19 -0.94 11.06 -1.43
CA VAL A 19 0.38 10.49 -1.77
C VAL A 19 1.12 11.35 -2.80
N THR A 20 0.43 11.81 -3.85
CA THR A 20 1.01 12.72 -4.85
C THR A 20 1.43 14.06 -4.26
N SER A 21 0.73 14.59 -3.26
CA SER A 21 1.12 15.84 -2.60
C SER A 21 2.48 15.77 -1.89
N TYR A 22 2.87 14.59 -1.42
CA TYR A 22 4.20 14.35 -0.84
C TYR A 22 5.31 14.21 -1.90
N LEU A 23 4.94 14.07 -3.18
CA LEU A 23 5.83 13.95 -4.33
C LEU A 23 5.96 15.27 -5.11
N ALA A 24 5.65 16.41 -4.49
CA ALA A 24 5.67 17.70 -5.17
C ALA A 24 7.00 17.95 -5.91
N GLY A 25 6.92 18.27 -7.20
CA GLY A 25 8.10 18.50 -8.07
C GLY A 25 8.58 17.28 -8.84
N VAL A 26 7.99 16.11 -8.62
CA VAL A 26 8.35 14.85 -9.31
C VAL A 26 7.38 14.58 -10.46
N ASP A 27 7.87 14.06 -11.58
CA ASP A 27 7.00 13.64 -12.68
C ASP A 27 6.29 12.32 -12.32
N VAL A 28 4.97 12.38 -12.22
CA VAL A 28 4.12 11.31 -11.72
C VAL A 28 3.22 10.80 -12.84
N THR A 29 3.31 9.51 -13.11
CA THR A 29 2.45 8.82 -14.07
C THR A 29 1.61 7.76 -13.36
N TRP A 30 0.33 7.67 -13.74
CA TRP A 30 -0.58 6.62 -13.27
C TRP A 30 -0.88 5.68 -14.44
N PRO A 31 -0.40 4.43 -14.42
CA PRO A 31 -0.68 3.46 -15.47
C PRO A 31 -2.19 3.19 -15.55
N ALA A 32 -2.74 3.22 -16.76
CA ALA A 32 -4.17 2.95 -16.98
C ALA A 32 -4.57 1.50 -16.63
N GLU A 33 -3.58 0.59 -16.59
CA GLU A 33 -3.74 -0.84 -16.32
C GLU A 33 -3.61 -1.21 -14.84
N ASP A 34 -3.11 -0.30 -13.99
CA ASP A 34 -2.90 -0.54 -12.56
C ASP A 34 -3.28 0.70 -11.75
N GLU A 35 -4.55 0.76 -11.34
CA GLU A 35 -5.16 1.91 -10.64
C GLU A 35 -4.53 2.18 -9.26
N ASP A 36 -3.76 1.24 -8.72
CA ASP A 36 -3.06 1.33 -7.44
C ASP A 36 -1.59 1.70 -7.51
N LEU A 37 -1.05 1.82 -8.72
CA LEU A 37 0.36 2.08 -8.91
C LEU A 37 0.61 3.52 -9.34
N VAL A 38 1.43 4.21 -8.55
CA VAL A 38 2.12 5.43 -8.95
C VAL A 38 3.46 5.04 -9.54
N GLU A 39 3.76 5.53 -10.73
CA GLU A 39 5.12 5.53 -11.29
C GLU A 39 5.72 6.92 -11.19
N ILE A 40 6.98 6.95 -10.73
CA ILE A 40 7.76 8.15 -10.46
C ILE A 40 9.02 8.10 -11.30
N LEU A 41 9.35 9.21 -11.95
CA LEU A 41 10.66 9.45 -12.54
C LEU A 41 11.34 10.58 -11.76
N ASN A 42 12.52 10.33 -11.18
CA ASN A 42 13.31 11.40 -10.58
C ASN A 42 14.09 12.20 -11.65
N GLU A 43 14.70 13.32 -11.25
CA GLU A 43 15.50 14.17 -12.15
C GLU A 43 16.71 13.44 -12.76
N ALA A 44 17.17 12.35 -12.12
CA ALA A 44 18.24 11.48 -12.62
C ALA A 44 17.74 10.41 -13.63
N GLY A 45 16.43 10.34 -13.89
CA GLY A 45 15.82 9.36 -14.79
C GLY A 45 15.63 7.96 -14.19
N GLU A 46 15.79 7.82 -12.87
CA GLU A 46 15.48 6.60 -12.15
C GLU A 46 13.96 6.45 -11.96
N HIS A 47 13.46 5.26 -12.27
CA HIS A 47 12.06 4.90 -12.14
C HIS A 47 11.78 4.26 -10.78
N ARG A 48 10.76 4.75 -10.07
CA ARG A 48 10.29 4.20 -8.79
C ARG A 48 8.79 3.93 -8.86
N ARG A 49 8.35 2.94 -8.09
CA ARG A 49 6.95 2.51 -8.03
C ARG A 49 6.42 2.63 -6.61
N ILE A 50 5.23 3.20 -6.45
CA ILE A 50 4.51 3.26 -5.17
C ILE A 50 3.10 2.70 -5.35
N ARG A 51 2.79 1.59 -4.69
CA ARG A 51 1.42 1.06 -4.59
C ARG A 51 0.66 1.76 -3.48
N VAL A 52 -0.61 2.08 -3.71
CA VAL A 52 -1.44 2.82 -2.76
C VAL A 52 -2.56 1.93 -2.23
N SER A 53 -2.59 1.71 -0.93
CA SER A 53 -3.72 1.08 -0.25
C SER A 53 -4.39 2.10 0.66
N VAL A 54 -5.70 2.28 0.51
CA VAL A 54 -6.47 3.30 1.25
C VAL A 54 -7.55 2.64 2.10
N THR A 55 -7.73 3.13 3.32
CA THR A 55 -8.79 2.68 4.21
C THR A 55 -9.39 3.84 5.01
N ASP A 56 -10.64 3.71 5.40
CA ASP A 56 -11.31 4.52 6.44
C ASP A 56 -11.59 3.72 7.71
N SER A 57 -11.11 2.47 7.74
CA SER A 57 -11.35 1.50 8.80
C SER A 57 -10.06 1.16 9.59
N ALA A 58 -10.16 0.18 10.48
CA ALA A 58 -9.06 -0.25 11.33
C ALA A 58 -7.90 -0.91 10.58
N GLY A 59 -8.07 -1.32 9.32
CA GLY A 59 -7.03 -2.02 8.56
C GLY A 59 -7.09 -1.79 7.06
N TRP A 60 -6.02 -2.19 6.38
CA TRP A 60 -5.86 -2.10 4.92
C TRP A 60 -6.00 -3.47 4.31
N LEU A 61 -6.83 -3.60 3.28
CA LEU A 61 -6.92 -4.83 2.51
C LEU A 61 -5.81 -4.83 1.45
N VAL A 62 -5.02 -5.90 1.46
CA VAL A 62 -3.96 -6.14 0.48
C VAL A 62 -4.17 -7.52 -0.16
N PRO A 63 -4.28 -7.62 -1.49
CA PRO A 63 -4.44 -8.90 -2.15
C PRO A 63 -3.33 -9.89 -1.81
N TRP A 64 -3.70 -11.12 -1.45
CA TRP A 64 -2.74 -12.20 -1.18
C TRP A 64 -1.90 -12.61 -2.41
N ALA A 65 -2.28 -12.15 -3.60
CA ALA A 65 -1.50 -12.32 -4.83
C ALA A 65 -0.10 -11.70 -4.70
N TYR A 66 0.04 -10.66 -3.87
CA TYR A 66 1.31 -10.04 -3.53
C TYR A 66 2.18 -10.87 -2.58
N ALA A 67 1.65 -11.94 -1.96
CA ALA A 67 2.36 -12.84 -1.05
C ALA A 67 3.20 -13.94 -1.75
N ARG A 68 3.09 -14.09 -3.08
CA ARG A 68 3.76 -15.17 -3.84
C ARG A 68 5.29 -14.92 -3.99
N ARG A 69 6.12 -15.95 -3.75
CA ARG A 69 7.57 -16.06 -4.15
C ARG A 69 7.71 -17.01 -5.38
N PRO A 70 8.79 -17.03 -6.21
CA PRO A 70 9.54 -16.06 -7.06
C PRO A 70 9.48 -16.47 -8.59
N PRO A 71 10.29 -15.96 -9.56
CA PRO A 71 11.15 -14.79 -9.59
C PRO A 71 10.46 -13.65 -10.34
N THR A 72 10.43 -12.48 -9.74
CA THR A 72 10.35 -11.29 -10.54
C THR A 72 11.21 -10.28 -9.82
N VAL A 73 12.24 -9.84 -10.53
CA VAL A 73 12.97 -8.62 -10.23
C VAL A 73 11.95 -7.50 -10.42
N PHE A 74 10.97 -7.40 -9.52
CA PHE A 74 10.20 -6.17 -9.43
C PHE A 74 11.23 -5.13 -9.01
N PRO A 75 11.38 -4.02 -9.76
CA PRO A 75 12.21 -2.93 -9.29
C PRO A 75 11.72 -2.56 -7.89
N ASP A 76 12.64 -2.42 -6.93
CA ASP A 76 12.35 -2.16 -5.52
C ASP A 76 11.34 -1.02 -5.36
N GLY A 77 10.06 -1.39 -5.15
CA GLY A 77 8.94 -0.47 -5.02
C GLY A 77 8.58 -0.21 -3.56
N TRP A 78 7.56 0.61 -3.37
CA TRP A 78 7.03 0.99 -2.06
C TRP A 78 5.54 0.77 -1.99
N TRP A 79 5.03 0.59 -0.78
CA TRP A 79 3.62 0.71 -0.46
C TRP A 79 3.38 1.98 0.35
N ALA A 80 2.35 2.73 -0.01
CA ALA A 80 1.76 3.81 0.76
C ALA A 80 0.40 3.34 1.31
N PHE A 81 0.33 3.13 2.61
CA PHE A 81 -0.89 2.80 3.32
C PHE A 81 -1.49 4.08 3.91
N VAL A 82 -2.60 4.52 3.33
CA VAL A 82 -3.28 5.76 3.70
C VAL A 82 -4.51 5.42 4.52
N ARG A 83 -4.66 6.04 5.69
CA ARG A 83 -5.90 5.98 6.47
C ARG A 83 -6.51 7.37 6.64
N PHE A 84 -7.77 7.50 6.24
CA PHE A 84 -8.59 8.64 6.62
C PHE A 84 -9.35 8.30 7.90
N GLY A 85 -9.20 9.11 8.95
CA GLY A 85 -10.06 8.96 10.12
C GLY A 85 -11.50 9.32 9.79
N GLY A 86 -12.47 8.60 10.37
CA GLY A 86 -13.90 8.94 10.24
C GLY A 86 -14.27 10.32 10.81
N ASP A 87 -13.36 10.93 11.57
CA ASP A 87 -13.47 12.32 12.04
C ASP A 87 -12.59 13.22 11.16
N GLN A 88 -13.22 14.11 10.40
CA GLN A 88 -12.55 15.04 9.48
C GLN A 88 -11.55 15.99 10.17
N SER A 89 -11.58 16.07 11.50
CA SER A 89 -10.62 16.85 12.30
C SER A 89 -9.26 16.15 12.48
N LYS A 90 -9.15 14.85 12.19
CA LYS A 90 -7.89 14.11 12.26
C LYS A 90 -7.17 14.16 10.93
N GLN A 91 -5.91 14.56 10.95
CA GLN A 91 -5.04 14.47 9.78
C GLN A 91 -4.98 13.01 9.30
N PRO A 92 -4.95 12.77 7.97
CA PRO A 92 -4.79 11.44 7.43
C PRO A 92 -3.45 10.84 7.88
N GLN A 93 -3.46 9.53 8.14
CA GLN A 93 -2.26 8.78 8.49
C GLN A 93 -1.69 8.17 7.22
N VAL A 94 -0.38 8.27 7.02
CA VAL A 94 0.32 7.68 5.88
C VAL A 94 1.50 6.86 6.40
N TYR A 95 1.50 5.59 6.06
CA TYR A 95 2.57 4.65 6.38
C TYR A 95 3.27 4.22 5.10
N LEU A 96 4.59 4.18 5.13
CA LEU A 96 5.41 3.75 4.01
C LEU A 96 6.20 2.51 4.38
N ALA A 97 6.14 1.50 3.53
CA ALA A 97 6.90 0.27 3.67
C ALA A 97 7.48 -0.16 2.32
N ARG A 98 8.65 -0.78 2.31
CA ARG A 98 9.21 -1.31 1.07
C ARG A 98 8.39 -2.50 0.60
N GLU A 99 8.20 -2.64 -0.71
CA GLU A 99 7.38 -3.70 -1.29
C GLU A 99 7.89 -5.10 -0.92
N ASN A 100 9.20 -5.31 -0.88
CA ASN A 100 9.78 -6.59 -0.48
C ASN A 100 9.41 -6.96 0.97
N GLN A 101 9.39 -5.99 1.89
CA GLN A 101 9.03 -6.21 3.29
C GLN A 101 7.53 -6.49 3.46
N VAL A 102 6.68 -5.75 2.74
CA VAL A 102 5.23 -6.03 2.71
C VAL A 102 4.95 -7.42 2.15
N ARG A 103 5.65 -7.81 1.08
CA ARG A 103 5.55 -9.15 0.50
C ARG A 103 5.98 -10.24 1.48
N GLU A 104 7.09 -10.04 2.20
CA GLU A 104 7.54 -10.98 3.23
C GLU A 104 6.53 -11.12 4.36
N LEU A 105 5.98 -9.99 4.84
CA LEU A 105 4.91 -9.97 5.83
C LEU A 105 3.68 -10.75 5.34
N LEU A 106 3.18 -10.44 4.13
CA LEU A 106 2.05 -11.13 3.53
C LEU A 106 2.32 -12.62 3.37
N HIS A 107 3.53 -12.99 2.93
CA HIS A 107 3.93 -14.38 2.80
C HIS A 107 3.87 -15.11 4.14
N THR A 108 4.47 -14.54 5.19
CA THR A 108 4.41 -15.10 6.54
C THR A 108 2.98 -15.29 7.01
N ILE A 109 2.12 -14.30 6.80
CA ILE A 109 0.71 -14.36 7.18
C ILE A 109 -0.02 -15.49 6.42
N VAL A 110 0.06 -15.54 5.09
CA VAL A 110 -0.71 -16.52 4.29
C VAL A 110 -0.21 -17.95 4.39
N THR A 111 1.04 -18.16 4.81
CA THR A 111 1.63 -19.49 4.99
C THR A 111 1.57 -20.00 6.43
N ALA A 112 1.07 -19.19 7.37
CA ALA A 112 0.92 -19.63 8.75
C ALA A 112 -0.15 -20.73 8.82
N ASP A 113 0.14 -21.83 9.53
CA ASP A 113 -0.73 -23.02 9.59
C ASP A 113 -2.11 -22.72 10.22
N ASP A 114 -2.20 -21.66 11.00
CA ASP A 114 -3.39 -21.14 11.71
C ASP A 114 -4.10 -20.00 10.97
N PHE A 115 -3.59 -19.55 9.81
CA PHE A 115 -4.09 -18.39 9.08
C PHE A 115 -5.61 -18.43 8.79
N ALA A 116 -6.15 -19.62 8.57
CA ALA A 116 -7.57 -19.83 8.30
C ALA A 116 -8.42 -20.17 9.54
N GLU A 117 -7.81 -20.59 10.66
CA GLU A 117 -8.52 -21.07 11.84
C GLU A 117 -8.68 -20.02 12.94
N ASP A 118 -7.71 -19.11 13.12
CA ASP A 118 -7.71 -18.16 14.26
C ASP A 118 -8.11 -16.72 13.92
N ASP A 119 -8.26 -16.35 12.64
CA ASP A 119 -8.25 -14.93 12.26
C ASP A 119 -9.25 -14.58 11.14
N ALA A 120 -10.53 -14.93 11.35
CA ALA A 120 -11.64 -14.57 10.46
C ALA A 120 -11.76 -13.05 10.17
N GLU A 121 -11.13 -12.20 10.99
CA GLU A 121 -11.06 -10.75 10.80
C GLU A 121 -9.90 -10.31 9.90
N ARG A 122 -8.87 -11.15 9.71
CA ARG A 122 -7.70 -10.89 8.85
C ARG A 122 -7.90 -11.26 7.40
N VAL A 123 -8.86 -12.12 7.08
CA VAL A 123 -9.07 -12.61 5.71
C VAL A 123 -10.40 -12.15 5.18
N GLU A 124 -10.37 -11.36 4.10
CA GLU A 124 -11.56 -10.93 3.39
C GLU A 124 -11.45 -11.36 1.93
N GLY A 125 -12.03 -12.51 1.60
CA GLY A 125 -11.92 -13.10 0.26
C GLY A 125 -10.47 -13.45 -0.09
N GLU A 126 -9.95 -12.82 -1.14
CA GLU A 126 -8.57 -12.97 -1.63
C GLU A 126 -7.60 -11.89 -1.09
N ALA A 127 -7.97 -11.21 0.01
CA ALA A 127 -7.18 -10.16 0.62
C ALA A 127 -6.85 -10.45 2.08
N VAL A 128 -5.67 -9.99 2.49
CA VAL A 128 -5.21 -9.94 3.87
C VAL A 128 -5.44 -8.54 4.40
N ARG A 129 -6.05 -8.43 5.58
CA ARG A 129 -6.18 -7.18 6.32
C ARG A 129 -4.94 -6.95 7.17
N LEU A 130 -4.20 -5.90 6.86
CA LEU A 130 -3.07 -5.42 7.65
C LEU A 130 -3.54 -4.34 8.63
N PHE A 131 -3.09 -4.42 9.88
CA PHE A 131 -3.37 -3.44 10.92
C PHE A 131 -2.14 -2.59 11.23
N ASP A 132 -2.31 -1.59 12.10
CA ASP A 132 -1.20 -0.71 12.51
C ASP A 132 -0.01 -1.49 13.08
N ASP A 133 -0.26 -2.52 13.89
CA ASP A 133 0.81 -3.32 14.51
C ASP A 133 1.57 -4.17 13.50
N ASP A 134 0.94 -4.53 12.37
CA ASP A 134 1.61 -5.23 11.27
C ASP A 134 2.53 -4.28 10.48
N LEU A 135 2.09 -3.02 10.30
CA LEU A 135 2.81 -2.02 9.49
C LEU A 135 3.86 -1.24 10.28
N ARG A 136 3.65 -1.00 11.57
CA ARG A 136 4.57 -0.25 12.46
C ARG A 136 6.03 -0.72 12.39
N PRO A 137 6.33 -2.03 12.37
CA PRO A 137 7.70 -2.53 12.23
C PRO A 137 8.33 -2.22 10.86
N LEU A 138 7.51 -2.00 9.83
CA LEU A 138 7.94 -1.80 8.45
C LEU A 138 8.11 -0.32 8.08
N LEU A 139 7.71 0.60 8.96
CA LEU A 139 7.65 2.02 8.64
C LEU A 139 9.01 2.59 8.26
N ARG A 140 8.99 3.39 7.21
CA ARG A 140 10.09 4.24 6.77
C ARG A 140 9.60 5.68 6.67
N SER A 141 10.53 6.61 6.78
CA SER A 141 10.18 8.02 6.63
C SER A 141 9.92 8.35 5.15
N TRP A 142 8.97 9.25 4.88
CA TRP A 142 8.79 9.84 3.54
C TRP A 142 10.08 10.48 3.02
N GLY A 143 10.91 11.00 3.93
CA GLY A 143 12.24 11.52 3.61
C GLY A 143 13.17 10.50 2.96
N GLU A 144 13.00 9.20 3.20
CA GLU A 144 13.80 8.14 2.55
C GLU A 144 13.32 7.83 1.13
N LEU A 145 12.05 8.10 0.81
CA LEU A 145 11.61 8.14 -0.58
C LEU A 145 12.24 9.30 -1.32
N THR A 146 12.42 10.44 -0.63
CA THR A 146 12.82 11.70 -1.26
C THR A 146 14.30 12.03 -1.22
N GLN A 147 15.09 11.39 -0.37
CA GLN A 147 16.53 11.53 -0.39
C GLN A 147 17.08 10.81 -1.63
N GLY A 148 17.44 11.62 -2.63
CA GLY A 148 17.79 11.19 -3.99
C GLY A 148 16.92 11.81 -5.09
N PHE A 149 15.94 12.67 -4.75
CA PHE A 149 15.44 13.70 -5.67
C PHE A 149 16.36 14.92 -5.66
#